data_AF-A0A6G9ZZD8-F1
#
_entry.id   AF-A0A6G9ZZD8-F1
#
_cell.length_a   1.000
_cell.length_b   1.000
_cell.length_c   1.000
_cell.angle_alpha   90.00
_cell.angle_beta   90.00
_cell.angle_gamma   90.00
#
_symmetry.space_group_name_H-M   'P 1'
#
loop_
_entity.id
_entity.type
_entity.pdbx_description
1 polymer ?
#
loop_
_entity_poly.entity_id
_entity_poly.type
_entity_poly.pdbx_seq_one_letter_code
_entity_poly.pdbx_strand_id
1 'polypeptide(L)'
;MEKLKLTYIGTDEWSRPVFESEEGRIFKDLNCGDGQLDLCTAGSFDGEPDTPIHYIEKYKNVEFIILGMEEQPSAEEKFNYMMLSRLQSDCDYYLGHGDRNGKNLWAGNVSEQIVKMKELYNSFNDDKKPEWITLDDILEYENKMT
;
A
#
# COMPACT_ATOMS: atom_id res chain seq x y z
N MET A 1 -17.10 19.85 20.52
CA MET A 1 -17.10 18.92 19.37
C MET A 1 -17.06 17.53 19.96
N GLU A 2 -18.04 16.70 19.62
CA GLU A 2 -18.08 15.31 20.08
C GLU A 2 -17.02 14.51 19.32
N LYS A 3 -16.36 13.54 19.95
CA LYS A 3 -15.32 12.72 19.34
C LYS A 3 -15.80 11.28 19.27
N LEU A 4 -15.73 10.67 18.08
CA LEU A 4 -16.05 9.26 17.86
C LEU A 4 -14.79 8.52 17.45
N LYS A 5 -14.44 7.48 18.21
CA LYS A 5 -13.32 6.60 17.89
C LYS A 5 -13.80 5.49 16.97
N LEU A 6 -13.03 5.24 15.92
CA LEU A 6 -13.26 4.20 14.95
C LEU A 6 -12.01 3.32 14.88
N THR A 7 -12.17 2.06 15.26
CA THR A 7 -11.08 1.07 15.23
C THR A 7 -11.05 0.42 13.85
N TYR A 8 -9.89 0.43 13.19
CA TYR A 8 -9.69 -0.30 11.95
C TYR A 8 -9.79 -1.81 12.22
N ILE A 9 -10.68 -2.48 11.49
CA ILE A 9 -10.95 -3.92 11.65
C ILE A 9 -10.54 -4.73 10.42
N GLY A 10 -10.12 -4.08 9.34
CA GLY A 10 -9.66 -4.73 8.12
C GLY A 10 -10.02 -3.96 6.86
N THR A 11 -9.76 -4.58 5.72
CA THR A 11 -10.08 -4.06 4.40
C THR A 11 -11.03 -5.02 3.70
N ASP A 12 -12.10 -4.48 3.10
CA ASP A 12 -13.08 -5.30 2.39
C ASP A 12 -12.60 -5.73 1.00
N GLU A 13 -13.42 -6.51 0.30
CA GLU A 13 -13.12 -7.03 -1.05
C GLU A 13 -12.89 -5.94 -2.12
N TRP A 14 -13.35 -4.71 -1.86
CA TRP A 14 -13.16 -3.55 -2.73
C TRP A 14 -11.95 -2.70 -2.34
N SER A 15 -11.08 -3.23 -1.48
CA SER A 15 -9.92 -2.53 -0.94
C SER A 15 -10.28 -1.29 -0.08
N ARG A 16 -11.49 -1.23 0.48
CA ARG A 16 -11.92 -0.12 1.34
C ARG A 16 -11.57 -0.42 2.80
N PRO A 17 -10.89 0.49 3.52
CA PRO A 17 -10.73 0.38 4.96
C PRO A 17 -12.08 0.35 5.67
N VAL A 18 -12.24 -0.62 6.57
CA VAL A 18 -13.44 -0.82 7.38
C VAL A 18 -13.11 -0.54 8.84
N PHE A 19 -14.00 0.19 9.48
CA PHE A 19 -13.87 0.58 10.87
C PHE A 19 -15.13 0.24 11.68
N GLU A 20 -14.94 -0.01 12.97
CA GLU A 20 -16.01 -0.26 13.92
C GLU A 20 -15.96 0.76 15.06
N SER A 21 -17.11 1.31 15.43
CA SER A 21 -17.24 2.15 16.62
C SER A 21 -17.40 1.33 17.90
N GLU A 22 -17.25 1.97 19.06
CA GLU A 22 -17.52 1.34 20.37
C GLU A 22 -18.97 0.81 20.51
N GLU A 23 -19.92 1.32 19.71
CA GLU A 23 -21.32 0.88 19.66
C GLU A 23 -21.54 -0.32 18.71
N GLY A 24 -20.49 -0.83 18.05
CA GLY A 24 -20.57 -1.92 17.07
C GLY A 24 -21.10 -1.47 15.69
N ARG A 25 -21.05 -0.17 15.39
CA ARG A 25 -21.47 0.35 14.08
C ARG A 25 -20.31 0.33 13.10
N ILE A 26 -20.56 -0.15 11.89
CA ILE A 26 -19.57 -0.25 10.82
C ILE A 26 -19.54 1.02 9.98
N PHE A 27 -18.32 1.44 9.68
CA PHE A 27 -17.99 2.55 8.79
C PHE A 27 -16.97 2.08 7.75
N LYS A 28 -17.05 2.63 6.55
CA LYS A 28 -16.13 2.35 5.45
C LYS A 28 -15.58 3.64 4.89
N ASP A 29 -14.29 3.67 4.59
CA ASP A 29 -13.68 4.77 3.83
C ASP A 29 -13.74 4.47 2.33
N LEU A 30 -14.48 5.29 1.59
CA LEU A 30 -14.67 5.14 0.15
C LEU A 30 -13.47 5.60 -0.67
N ASN A 31 -12.54 6.36 -0.08
CA ASN A 31 -11.29 6.73 -0.74
C ASN A 31 -10.18 5.67 -0.60
N CYS A 32 -10.52 4.47 -0.11
CA CYS A 32 -9.59 3.35 -0.01
C CYS A 32 -8.32 3.65 0.81
N GLY A 33 -8.42 4.53 1.80
CA GLY A 33 -7.28 4.95 2.62
C GLY A 33 -6.33 5.95 1.93
N ASP A 34 -6.74 6.53 0.80
CA ASP A 34 -6.01 7.57 0.09
C ASP A 34 -6.61 8.96 0.36
N GLY A 35 -5.74 9.96 0.50
CA GLY A 35 -6.17 11.35 0.65
C GLY A 35 -7.05 11.63 1.88
N GLN A 36 -8.13 12.39 1.66
CA GLN A 36 -9.05 12.81 2.73
C GLN A 36 -10.08 11.71 3.02
N LEU A 37 -10.33 11.45 4.30
CA LEU A 37 -11.31 10.45 4.73
C LEU A 37 -12.72 10.72 4.18
N ASP A 38 -13.32 9.72 3.50
CA ASP A 38 -14.72 9.76 3.02
C ASP A 38 -15.52 8.59 3.61
N LEU A 39 -16.09 8.81 4.80
CA LEU A 39 -16.78 7.74 5.53
C LEU A 39 -18.22 7.54 5.07
N CYS A 40 -18.59 6.28 4.91
CA CYS A 40 -19.98 5.82 4.82
C CYS A 40 -20.29 4.83 5.95
N THR A 41 -21.53 4.77 6.40
CA THR A 41 -21.97 3.66 7.26
C THR A 41 -22.18 2.41 6.42
N ALA A 42 -22.09 1.22 7.02
CA ALA A 42 -22.45 -0.03 6.36
C ALA A 42 -23.16 -0.99 7.33
N GLY A 43 -23.94 -1.93 6.79
CA GLY A 43 -24.61 -2.95 7.57
C GLY A 43 -23.71 -4.10 8.06
N SER A 44 -22.57 -4.32 7.42
CA SER A 44 -21.60 -5.37 7.75
C SER A 44 -20.22 -5.07 7.17
N PHE A 45 -19.22 -5.89 7.53
CA PHE A 45 -17.84 -5.77 7.04
C PHE A 45 -17.75 -5.80 5.51
N ASP A 46 -18.38 -6.78 4.85
CA ASP A 46 -18.40 -6.89 3.38
C ASP A 46 -19.67 -6.29 2.74
N GLY A 47 -20.53 -5.64 3.52
CA GLY A 47 -21.76 -5.03 3.02
C GLY A 47 -21.48 -3.80 2.15
N GLU A 48 -22.40 -3.47 1.25
CA GLU A 48 -22.30 -2.22 0.49
C GLU A 48 -22.34 -1.00 1.44
N PRO A 49 -21.65 0.10 1.09
CA PRO A 49 -21.77 1.35 1.83
C PRO A 49 -23.19 1.91 1.69
N ASP A 50 -23.77 2.30 2.82
CA ASP A 50 -25.15 2.77 2.90
C ASP A 50 -25.25 4.28 2.67
N THR A 51 -24.82 5.08 3.66
CA THR A 51 -25.04 6.53 3.68
C THR A 51 -23.74 7.23 4.06
N PRO A 52 -23.26 8.17 3.23
CA PRO A 52 -22.15 9.05 3.58
C PRO A 52 -22.41 9.83 4.86
N ILE A 53 -21.40 9.91 5.73
CA ILE A 53 -21.56 10.48 7.07
C ILE A 53 -21.99 11.95 7.05
N HIS A 54 -21.63 12.72 6.02
CA HIS A 54 -21.94 14.15 5.93
C HIS A 54 -23.43 14.43 5.70
N TYR A 55 -24.21 13.42 5.28
CA TYR A 55 -25.67 13.50 5.20
C TYR A 55 -26.37 13.18 6.53
N ILE A 56 -25.67 12.62 7.50
CA ILE A 56 -26.26 12.18 8.77
C ILE A 56 -26.10 13.27 9.83
N GLU A 57 -27.21 13.88 10.26
CA GLU A 57 -27.21 14.98 11.25
C GLU A 57 -26.46 14.64 12.55
N LYS A 58 -26.53 13.38 13.01
CA LYS A 58 -25.79 12.88 14.19
C LYS A 58 -24.28 13.15 14.08
N TYR A 59 -23.72 13.11 12.87
CA TYR A 59 -22.28 13.13 12.65
C TYR A 59 -21.71 14.44 12.11
N LYS A 60 -22.54 15.46 11.82
CA LYS A 60 -22.08 16.72 11.20
C LYS A 60 -21.04 17.49 12.01
N ASN A 61 -21.07 17.39 13.34
CA ASN A 61 -20.17 18.09 14.26
C ASN A 61 -19.34 17.11 15.11
N VAL A 62 -19.12 15.90 14.58
CA VAL A 62 -18.35 14.85 15.23
C VAL A 62 -16.96 14.79 14.60
N GLU A 63 -15.95 14.75 15.46
CA GLU A 63 -14.56 14.49 15.09
C GLU A 63 -14.34 12.97 15.07
N PHE A 64 -13.90 12.43 13.94
CA PHE A 64 -13.58 11.01 13.81
C PHE A 64 -12.11 10.78 14.13
N ILE A 65 -11.84 9.89 15.09
CA ILE A 65 -10.49 9.47 15.47
C ILE A 65 -10.30 8.04 14.99
N ILE A 66 -9.45 7.87 13.98
CA ILE A 66 -9.09 6.55 13.43
C ILE A 66 -7.99 5.93 14.29
N LEU A 67 -8.12 4.64 14.60
CA LEU A 67 -7.17 3.85 15.39
C LEU A 67 -6.76 2.58 14.64
N GLY A 68 -5.48 2.20 14.69
CA GLY A 68 -4.96 0.93 14.16
C GLY A 68 -4.64 0.93 12.66
N MET A 69 -4.83 2.05 11.97
CA MET A 69 -4.50 2.17 10.54
C MET A 69 -3.00 2.42 10.31
N GLU A 70 -2.30 2.95 11.31
CA GLU A 70 -0.87 3.25 11.32
C GLU A 70 0.03 2.03 11.13
N GLU A 71 -0.47 0.83 11.44
CA GLU A 71 0.24 -0.44 11.21
C GLU A 71 0.16 -0.90 9.75
N GLN A 72 -0.80 -0.38 8.98
CA GLN A 72 -0.98 -0.78 7.60
C GLN A 72 0.04 -0.07 6.69
N PRO A 73 0.56 -0.75 5.66
CA PRO A 73 1.41 -0.10 4.69
C PRO A 73 0.59 0.95 3.91
N SER A 74 1.17 2.13 3.79
CA SER A 74 0.66 3.22 2.96
C SER A 74 0.58 2.83 1.49
N ALA A 75 -0.19 3.59 0.70
CA ALA A 75 -0.26 3.39 -0.76
C ALA A 75 1.12 3.47 -1.43
N GLU A 76 1.98 4.37 -0.97
CA GLU A 76 3.35 4.53 -1.46
C GLU A 76 4.22 3.31 -1.12
N GLU A 77 4.16 2.81 0.13
CA GLU A 77 4.90 1.60 0.52
C GLU A 77 4.46 0.39 -0.31
N LYS A 78 3.15 0.20 -0.51
CA LYS A 78 2.61 -0.86 -1.37
C LYS A 78 3.12 -0.72 -2.81
N PHE A 79 3.08 0.49 -3.36
CA PHE A 79 3.57 0.77 -4.71
C PHE A 79 5.06 0.45 -4.84
N ASN A 80 5.89 0.93 -3.91
CA ASN A 80 7.32 0.69 -3.92
C ASN A 80 7.64 -0.81 -3.81
N TYR A 81 6.86 -1.56 -3.03
CA TYR A 81 7.05 -3.01 -2.86
C TYR A 81 6.79 -3.75 -4.18
N MET A 82 5.65 -3.46 -4.81
CA MET A 82 5.31 -4.03 -6.13
C MET A 82 6.33 -3.61 -7.20
N MET A 83 6.78 -2.36 -7.16
CA MET A 83 7.73 -1.82 -8.10
C MET A 83 9.10 -2.51 -7.99
N LEU A 84 9.58 -2.75 -6.76
CA LEU A 84 10.83 -3.48 -6.55
C LEU A 84 10.74 -4.92 -7.07
N SER A 85 9.61 -5.60 -6.84
CA SER A 85 9.38 -6.97 -7.34
C SER A 85 9.36 -7.02 -8.88
N ARG A 86 8.77 -6.00 -9.51
CA ARG A 86 8.83 -5.84 -10.96
C ARG A 86 10.26 -5.68 -11.46
N LEU A 87 11.04 -4.79 -10.83
CA LEU A 87 12.43 -4.55 -11.23
C LEU A 87 13.31 -5.79 -11.06
N GLN A 88 13.09 -6.58 -10.01
CA GLN A 88 13.75 -7.88 -9.84
C GLN A 88 13.40 -8.83 -10.99
N SER A 89 12.10 -8.95 -11.34
CA SER A 89 11.66 -9.80 -12.45
C SER A 89 12.29 -9.38 -13.79
N ASP A 90 12.48 -8.09 -14.02
CA ASP A 90 13.16 -7.58 -15.21
C ASP A 90 14.65 -7.99 -15.23
N CYS A 91 15.33 -8.00 -14.07
CA CYS A 91 16.72 -8.47 -13.95
C CYS A 91 16.83 -9.99 -14.19
N ASP A 92 15.92 -10.78 -13.63
CA ASP A 92 15.82 -12.22 -13.87
C ASP A 92 15.62 -12.52 -15.37
N TYR A 93 14.72 -11.78 -16.02
CA TYR A 93 14.50 -11.89 -17.45
C TYR A 93 15.75 -11.49 -18.24
N TYR A 94 16.37 -10.35 -17.93
CA TYR A 94 17.59 -9.85 -18.59
C TYR A 94 18.73 -10.89 -18.58
N LEU A 95 18.94 -11.56 -17.45
CA LEU A 95 19.98 -12.58 -17.28
C LEU A 95 19.63 -13.95 -17.88
N GLY A 96 18.34 -14.27 -17.97
CA GLY A 96 17.84 -15.52 -18.54
C GLY A 96 17.50 -15.41 -20.02
N HIS A 97 16.25 -15.01 -20.30
CA HIS A 97 15.63 -15.06 -21.64
C HIS A 97 15.62 -13.72 -22.38
N GLY A 98 16.15 -12.67 -21.78
CA GLY A 98 16.08 -11.29 -22.28
C GLY A 98 17.25 -10.88 -23.17
N ASP A 99 18.12 -11.82 -23.55
CA ASP A 99 19.31 -11.61 -24.40
C ASP A 99 20.20 -10.45 -23.94
N ARG A 100 20.22 -10.17 -22.62
CA ARG A 100 20.93 -9.02 -22.03
C ARG A 100 20.59 -7.68 -22.70
N ASN A 101 19.39 -7.55 -23.24
CA ASN A 101 18.92 -6.34 -23.89
C ASN A 101 18.36 -5.36 -22.84
N GLY A 102 19.06 -4.25 -22.64
CA GLY A 102 18.68 -3.22 -21.66
C GLY A 102 17.29 -2.63 -21.87
N LYS A 103 16.75 -2.66 -23.09
CA LYS A 103 15.38 -2.19 -23.40
C LYS A 103 14.29 -3.00 -22.69
N ASN A 104 14.61 -4.20 -22.22
CA ASN A 104 13.67 -5.04 -21.46
C ASN A 104 13.65 -4.67 -19.97
N LEU A 105 14.61 -3.89 -19.49
CA LEU A 105 14.61 -3.35 -18.13
C LEU A 105 13.67 -2.15 -18.07
N TRP A 106 12.93 -2.01 -16.97
CA TRP A 106 12.08 -0.84 -16.73
C TRP A 106 12.84 0.50 -16.90
N ALA A 107 14.08 0.57 -16.41
CA ALA A 107 14.92 1.77 -16.55
C ALA A 107 15.60 1.90 -17.93
N GLY A 108 15.50 0.91 -18.80
CA GLY A 108 16.13 0.90 -20.13
C GLY A 108 17.64 0.65 -20.14
N ASN A 109 18.30 0.61 -18.97
CA ASN A 109 19.71 0.25 -18.81
C ASN A 109 20.00 -0.33 -17.41
N VAL A 110 21.10 -1.08 -17.31
CA VAL A 110 21.50 -1.79 -16.08
C VAL A 110 21.78 -0.82 -14.92
N SER A 111 22.51 0.27 -15.18
CA SER A 111 22.93 1.20 -14.12
C SER A 111 21.73 1.83 -13.43
N GLU A 112 20.79 2.40 -14.19
CA GLU A 112 19.62 3.06 -13.64
C GLU A 112 18.65 2.06 -12.99
N GLN A 113 18.55 0.83 -13.53
CA GLN A 113 17.75 -0.25 -12.94
C GLN A 113 18.25 -0.57 -11.52
N ILE A 114 19.54 -0.83 -11.37
CA ILE A 114 20.15 -1.20 -10.08
C ILE A 114 20.07 -0.05 -9.09
N VAL A 115 20.35 1.19 -9.52
CA VAL A 115 20.18 2.38 -8.68
C VAL A 115 18.75 2.45 -8.16
N LYS A 116 17.75 2.26 -9.02
CA LYS A 116 16.35 2.32 -8.61
C LYS A 116 15.97 1.20 -7.66
N MET A 117 16.49 -0.02 -7.86
CA MET A 117 16.27 -1.13 -6.92
C MET A 117 16.82 -0.81 -5.53
N LYS A 118 18.04 -0.26 -5.45
CA LYS A 118 18.66 0.15 -4.17
C LYS A 118 17.86 1.25 -3.49
N GLU A 119 17.41 2.25 -4.24
CA GLU A 119 16.54 3.32 -3.72
C GLU A 119 15.24 2.75 -3.13
N LEU A 120 14.54 1.90 -3.87
CA LEU A 120 13.29 1.29 -3.41
C LEU A 120 13.52 0.41 -2.18
N TYR A 121 14.53 -0.46 -2.19
CA TYR A 121 14.85 -1.31 -1.04
C TYR A 121 15.19 -0.51 0.23
N ASN A 122 15.85 0.63 0.08
CA ASN A 122 16.20 1.51 1.19
C ASN A 122 15.05 2.45 1.62
N SER A 123 13.96 2.52 0.85
CA SER A 123 12.76 3.28 1.23
C SER A 123 11.94 2.60 2.34
N PHE A 124 12.12 1.29 2.53
CA PHE A 124 11.46 0.54 3.61
C PHE A 124 12.25 0.62 4.91
N ASN A 125 11.52 0.77 6.02
CA ASN A 125 12.07 0.53 7.35
C ASN A 125 12.57 -0.92 7.48
N ASP A 126 13.52 -1.17 8.38
CA ASP A 126 14.16 -2.48 8.52
C ASP A 126 13.19 -3.62 8.82
N ASP A 127 12.12 -3.35 9.57
CA ASP A 127 11.04 -4.30 9.90
C ASP A 127 10.06 -4.55 8.74
N LYS A 128 10.07 -3.68 7.71
CA LYS A 128 9.20 -3.74 6.53
C LYS A 128 9.94 -4.12 5.25
N LYS A 129 11.23 -4.44 5.32
CA LYS A 129 11.99 -4.87 4.15
C LYS A 129 11.41 -6.18 3.57
N PRO A 130 11.34 -6.33 2.25
CA PRO A 130 10.80 -7.55 1.65
C PRO A 130 11.62 -8.79 2.00
N GLU A 131 10.97 -9.93 2.23
CA GLU A 131 11.64 -11.19 2.55
C GLU A 131 12.23 -11.92 1.32
N TRP A 132 11.75 -11.61 0.12
CA TRP A 132 12.10 -12.30 -1.12
C TRP A 132 13.31 -11.69 -1.85
N ILE A 133 13.83 -10.55 -1.39
CA ILE A 133 15.05 -9.95 -1.93
C ILE A 133 15.82 -9.23 -0.83
N THR A 134 17.13 -9.38 -0.84
CA THR A 134 18.04 -8.68 0.05
C THR A 134 18.87 -7.65 -0.72
N LEU A 135 19.56 -6.75 0.00
CA LEU A 135 20.49 -5.83 -0.64
C LEU A 135 21.63 -6.58 -1.34
N ASP A 136 22.09 -7.70 -0.79
CA ASP A 136 23.15 -8.51 -1.39
C ASP A 136 22.69 -9.15 -2.71
N ASP A 137 21.43 -9.57 -2.81
CA ASP A 137 20.86 -10.06 -4.08
C ASP A 137 20.85 -8.95 -5.14
N ILE A 138 20.55 -7.70 -4.75
CA ILE A 138 20.61 -6.53 -5.65
C ILE A 138 22.05 -6.27 -6.12
N LEU A 139 23.04 -6.41 -5.24
CA LEU A 139 24.45 -6.30 -5.59
C LEU A 139 24.91 -7.46 -6.49
N GLU A 140 24.34 -8.65 -6.33
CA GLU A 140 24.62 -9.78 -7.22
C GLU A 140 24.12 -9.52 -8.64
N TYR A 141 22.91 -8.94 -8.80
CA TYR A 141 22.42 -8.49 -10.11
C TYR A 141 23.37 -7.48 -10.76
N GLU A 142 23.84 -6.49 -10.00
CA GLU A 142 24.80 -5.48 -10.48
C GLU A 142 26.07 -6.14 -11.05
N ASN A 143 26.61 -7.13 -10.35
CA ASN A 143 27.80 -7.86 -10.78
C ASN A 143 27.56 -8.75 -12.01
N LYS A 144 26.38 -9.38 -12.12
CA LYS A 144 26.06 -10.31 -13.23
C LYS A 144 25.67 -9.60 -14.53
N MET A 145 25.11 -8.40 -14.41
CA MET A 145 24.57 -7.62 -15.53
C MET A 145 25.59 -6.63 -16.12
N THR A 146 26.72 -6.41 -15.45
CA THR A 146 27.88 -5.64 -15.94
C THR A 146 28.87 -6.55 -16.64
#